data_AF-A0A3R6HTC9-F1
#
_entry.id   AF-A0A3R6HTC9-F1
#
_cell.length_a   1.000
_cell.length_b   1.000
_cell.length_c   1.000
_cell.angle_alpha   90.00
_cell.angle_beta   90.00
_cell.angle_gamma   90.00
#
_symmetry.space_group_name_H-M   'P 1'
#
loop_
_entity.id
_entity.type
_entity.pdbx_description
1 polymer ?
#
loop_
_entity_poly.entity_id
_entity_poly.type
_entity_poly.pdbx_seq_one_letter_code
_entity_poly.pdbx_strand_id
1 'polypeptide(L)'
;MHKKMDENFLNVLYIEHTDKIGVLKDDKDERVSIILGTDKTLVERKREGKTYLLVPLTKNHTFVCKGNCIDVDGKRIKSEIFFRKDGTQWIEIDKETLSKVA
;
A
#
# COMPACT_ATOMS: atom_id res chain seq x y z
N MET A 1 15.57 11.46 18.20
CA MET A 1 15.78 10.12 18.79
C MET A 1 14.63 9.24 18.32
N HIS A 2 14.81 8.46 17.25
CA HIS A 2 13.79 7.50 16.83
C HIS A 2 13.90 6.26 17.73
N LYS A 3 12.87 5.99 18.54
CA LYS A 3 12.74 4.69 19.19
C LYS A 3 12.54 3.67 18.08
N LYS A 4 13.51 2.77 17.90
CA LYS A 4 13.35 1.58 17.07
C LYS A 4 12.18 0.81 17.68
N MET A 5 11.07 0.71 16.94
CA MET A 5 9.94 -0.10 17.38
C MET A 5 10.41 -1.55 17.41
N ASP A 6 10.12 -2.26 18.49
CA ASP A 6 10.55 -3.64 18.69
C ASP A 6 9.93 -4.51 17.58
N GLU A 7 10.76 -5.22 16.83
CA GLU A 7 10.32 -6.10 15.72
C GLU A 7 9.32 -7.15 16.22
N ASN A 8 9.41 -7.56 17.49
CA ASN A 8 8.44 -8.45 18.11
C ASN A 8 7.08 -7.78 18.36
N PHE A 9 7.06 -6.49 18.66
CA PHE A 9 5.81 -5.75 18.91
C PHE A 9 5.07 -5.43 17.60
N LEU A 10 5.80 -5.27 16.50
CA LEU A 10 5.22 -5.35 15.17
C LEU A 10 4.58 -6.72 14.99
N ASN A 11 5.32 -7.83 15.10
CA ASN A 11 4.77 -9.18 14.89
C ASN A 11 3.55 -9.55 15.77
N VAL A 12 3.41 -9.00 16.98
CA VAL A 12 2.28 -9.28 17.89
C VAL A 12 0.95 -8.68 17.40
N LEU A 13 0.96 -7.58 16.63
CA LEU A 13 -0.26 -7.05 15.99
C LEU A 13 -0.68 -7.85 14.73
N TYR A 14 0.14 -8.82 14.32
CA TYR A 14 0.15 -9.40 12.96
C TYR A 14 -0.32 -10.86 12.93
N ILE A 15 -0.79 -11.42 14.06
CA ILE A 15 -1.42 -12.73 14.10
C ILE A 15 -2.90 -12.59 13.67
N GLU A 16 -3.06 -12.52 12.35
CA GLU A 16 -3.99 -13.32 11.55
C GLU A 16 -5.42 -13.56 12.07
N HIS A 17 -6.36 -12.79 11.51
CA HIS A 17 -7.71 -13.30 11.23
C HIS A 17 -7.74 -14.33 10.07
N THR A 18 -6.60 -14.65 9.42
CA THR A 18 -6.56 -15.32 8.11
C THR A 18 -5.42 -16.34 7.85
N ASP A 19 -4.62 -16.72 8.85
CA ASP A 19 -3.41 -17.56 8.70
C ASP A 19 -2.34 -17.03 7.69
N LYS A 20 -2.40 -15.74 7.33
CA LYS A 20 -1.39 -15.02 6.50
C LYS A 20 -0.82 -13.73 7.14
N ILE A 21 0.51 -13.68 7.29
CA ILE A 21 1.25 -12.53 7.82
C ILE A 21 1.00 -11.28 6.96
N GLY A 22 0.71 -10.16 7.63
CA GLY A 22 0.52 -8.86 6.97
C GLY A 22 -0.79 -8.70 6.19
N VAL A 23 -1.72 -9.66 6.30
CA VAL A 23 -3.07 -9.55 5.74
C VAL A 23 -4.03 -9.03 6.80
N LEU A 24 -4.55 -7.82 6.57
CA LEU A 24 -5.51 -7.16 7.47
C LEU A 24 -6.95 -7.59 7.18
N LYS A 25 -7.24 -7.95 5.92
CA LYS A 25 -8.56 -8.38 5.47
C LYS A 25 -8.42 -9.24 4.23
N ASP A 26 -9.18 -10.33 4.16
CA ASP A 26 -9.27 -11.20 2.99
C ASP A 26 -10.68 -11.77 2.91
N ASP A 27 -11.57 -11.12 2.15
CA ASP A 27 -12.94 -11.59 1.92
C ASP A 27 -13.22 -11.76 0.42
N LYS A 28 -14.47 -12.03 0.05
CA LYS A 28 -14.87 -12.22 -1.36
C LYS A 28 -14.72 -10.96 -2.23
N ASP A 29 -14.66 -9.78 -1.63
CA ASP A 29 -14.72 -8.49 -2.32
C ASP A 29 -13.37 -7.81 -2.37
N GLU A 30 -12.60 -7.88 -1.28
CA GLU A 30 -11.28 -7.27 -1.19
C GLU A 30 -10.26 -8.07 -0.37
N ARG A 31 -8.99 -7.86 -0.71
CA ARG A 31 -7.87 -8.20 0.15
C ARG A 31 -7.08 -6.94 0.49
N VAL A 32 -6.84 -6.71 1.77
CA VAL A 32 -6.03 -5.61 2.28
C VAL A 32 -4.82 -6.19 2.96
N SER A 33 -3.63 -5.79 2.52
CA SER A 33 -2.36 -6.24 3.09
C SER A 33 -1.39 -5.09 3.22
N ILE A 34 -0.59 -5.12 4.27
CA ILE A 34 0.51 -4.17 4.46
C ILE A 34 1.75 -4.64 3.71
N ILE A 35 2.55 -3.69 3.22
CA ILE A 35 3.88 -3.99 2.67
C ILE A 35 4.88 -3.93 3.83
N LEU A 36 5.43 -5.09 4.19
CA LEU A 36 6.31 -5.24 5.35
C LEU A 36 7.52 -4.29 5.27
N GLY A 37 7.88 -3.69 6.41
CA GLY A 37 8.96 -2.70 6.49
C GLY A 37 8.61 -1.32 5.93
N THR A 38 7.35 -1.10 5.53
CA THR A 38 6.86 0.20 5.07
C THR A 38 5.56 0.58 5.76
N ASP A 39 5.12 1.82 5.56
CA ASP A 39 3.82 2.35 5.98
C ASP A 39 2.75 2.27 4.88
N LYS A 40 3.02 1.52 3.81
CA LYS A 40 2.15 1.41 2.63
C LYS A 40 1.26 0.18 2.71
N THR A 41 0.11 0.29 2.07
CA THR A 41 -0.91 -0.77 2.04
C THR A 41 -1.25 -1.12 0.59
N LEU A 42 -1.44 -2.40 0.33
CA LEU A 42 -2.01 -2.93 -0.91
C LEU A 42 -3.48 -3.26 -0.69
N VAL A 43 -4.31 -2.83 -1.61
CA VAL A 43 -5.74 -3.14 -1.65
C VAL A 43 -6.07 -3.78 -3.00
N GLU A 44 -6.37 -5.06 -2.98
CA GLU A 44 -6.88 -5.80 -4.13
C GLU A 44 -8.41 -5.76 -4.10
N ARG A 45 -9.03 -5.11 -5.08
CA ARG A 45 -10.47 -5.11 -5.33
C ARG A 45 -10.81 -6.29 -6.24
N LYS A 46 -11.10 -7.46 -5.64
CA LYS A 46 -11.28 -8.73 -6.35
C LYS A 46 -12.37 -8.69 -7.41
N ARG A 47 -13.49 -8.02 -7.11
CA ARG A 47 -14.62 -7.86 -8.06
C ARG A 47 -14.24 -7.07 -9.31
N GLU A 48 -13.34 -6.10 -9.16
CA GLU A 48 -12.92 -5.21 -10.25
C GLU A 48 -11.65 -5.71 -10.96
N GLY A 49 -10.94 -6.68 -10.35
CA GLY A 49 -9.63 -7.14 -10.83
C GLY A 49 -8.55 -6.06 -10.71
N LYS A 50 -8.72 -5.10 -9.80
CA LYS A 50 -7.84 -3.93 -9.65
C LYS A 50 -7.04 -3.98 -8.37
N THR A 51 -5.82 -3.47 -8.42
CA THR A 51 -4.95 -3.37 -7.25
C THR A 51 -4.53 -1.93 -7.05
N TYR A 52 -4.59 -1.48 -5.80
CA TYR A 52 -4.22 -0.13 -5.40
C TYR A 52 -3.08 -0.17 -4.39
N LEU A 53 -2.08 0.69 -4.61
CA LEU A 53 -1.10 1.07 -3.61
C LEU A 53 -1.64 2.30 -2.87
N LEU A 54 -1.75 2.20 -1.56
CA LEU A 54 -2.11 3.28 -0.66
C LEU A 54 -0.85 3.81 0.01
N VAL A 55 -0.58 5.08 -0.21
CA VAL A 55 0.53 5.79 0.42
C VAL A 55 -0.03 6.84 1.37
N PRO A 56 0.29 6.81 2.67
CA PRO A 56 -0.21 7.81 3.63
C PRO A 56 0.11 9.25 3.20
N LEU A 57 -0.83 10.17 3.40
CA LEU A 57 -0.63 11.61 3.16
C LEU A 57 0.05 12.25 4.38
N THR A 58 1.30 11.87 4.62
CA THR A 58 2.13 12.44 5.70
C THR A 58 3.22 13.34 5.13
N LYS A 59 3.89 14.10 6.00
CA LYS A 59 5.07 14.90 5.61
C LYS A 59 6.26 14.05 5.15
N ASN A 60 6.23 12.73 5.37
CA ASN A 60 7.29 11.82 4.97
C ASN A 60 7.18 11.41 3.49
N HIS A 61 6.04 11.67 2.86
CA HIS A 61 5.80 11.32 1.46
C HIS A 61 5.69 12.54 0.56
N THR A 62 6.27 12.42 -0.63
CA THR A 62 6.15 13.44 -1.69
C THR A 62 5.47 12.85 -2.91
N PHE A 63 4.63 13.65 -3.56
CA PHE A 63 3.84 13.24 -4.71
C PHE A 63 3.97 14.28 -5.83
N VAL A 64 4.35 13.84 -7.02
CA VAL A 64 4.40 14.71 -8.22
C VAL A 64 3.60 14.05 -9.35
N CYS A 65 2.46 14.65 -9.69
CA CYS A 65 1.59 14.17 -10.76
C CYS A 65 2.15 14.58 -12.13
N LYS A 66 2.28 13.62 -13.04
CA LYS A 66 2.83 13.81 -14.38
C LYS A 66 1.93 13.15 -15.43
N GLY A 67 0.67 13.59 -15.48
CA GLY A 67 -0.33 13.13 -16.45
C GLY A 67 -0.71 11.66 -16.26
N ASN A 68 0.01 10.76 -16.93
CA ASN A 68 -0.19 9.31 -16.91
C ASN A 68 0.74 8.55 -15.93
N CYS A 69 1.40 9.29 -15.05
CA CYS A 69 2.20 8.74 -13.99
C CYS A 69 2.20 9.64 -12.76
N ILE A 70 2.59 9.05 -11.63
CA ILE A 70 2.79 9.75 -10.38
C ILE A 70 4.17 9.37 -9.83
N ASP A 71 4.98 10.36 -9.50
CA ASP A 71 6.23 10.10 -8.78
C ASP A 71 5.91 10.14 -7.28
N VAL A 72 6.24 9.05 -6.57
CA VAL A 72 6.09 8.91 -5.11
C VAL A 72 7.48 8.78 -4.52
N ASP A 73 7.88 9.68 -3.63
CA ASP A 73 9.21 9.69 -3.01
C ASP A 73 10.35 9.65 -4.04
N GLY A 74 10.17 10.36 -5.16
CA GLY A 74 11.10 10.37 -6.29
C GLY A 74 11.07 9.12 -7.18
N LYS A 75 10.29 8.08 -6.84
CA LYS A 75 10.10 6.89 -7.67
C LYS A 75 8.87 7.03 -8.55
N ARG A 76 9.06 6.86 -9.86
CA ARG A 76 7.97 6.91 -10.84
C ARG A 76 7.12 5.66 -10.79
N ILE A 77 5.81 5.85 -10.63
CA ILE A 77 4.78 4.80 -10.76
C ILE A 77 3.94 5.13 -12.00
N LYS A 78 3.91 4.20 -12.96
CA LYS A 78 3.03 4.31 -14.13
C LYS A 78 1.60 4.06 -13.66
N SER A 79 0.76 5.08 -13.72
CA SER A 79 -0.63 5.00 -13.28
C SER A 79 -1.40 6.18 -13.84
N GLU A 80 -2.53 5.89 -14.49
CA GLU A 80 -3.47 6.90 -14.98
C GLU A 80 -4.57 7.19 -13.96
N ILE A 81 -4.72 6.33 -12.94
CA ILE A 81 -5.78 6.42 -11.93
C ILE A 81 -5.13 6.53 -10.56
N PHE A 82 -5.10 7.75 -10.03
CA PHE A 82 -4.71 8.03 -8.65
C PHE A 82 -5.57 9.14 -8.07
N PHE A 83 -5.96 8.98 -6.80
CA PHE A 83 -6.84 9.91 -6.11
C PHE A 83 -6.56 9.90 -4.61
N ARG A 84 -7.04 10.91 -3.89
CA ARG A 84 -6.88 11.00 -2.43
C ARG A 84 -8.17 10.60 -1.74
N LYS A 85 -8.07 9.70 -0.77
CA LYS A 85 -9.21 9.25 0.04
C LYS A 85 -8.69 8.67 1.36
N ASP A 86 -9.44 8.86 2.45
CA ASP A 86 -9.15 8.23 3.76
C ASP A 86 -7.73 8.51 4.28
N GLY A 87 -7.20 9.71 4.02
CA GLY A 87 -5.85 10.09 4.45
C GLY A 87 -4.72 9.45 3.64
N THR A 88 -5.01 8.77 2.52
CA THR A 88 -4.02 8.14 1.65
C THR A 88 -4.13 8.63 0.20
N GLN A 89 -3.00 8.61 -0.51
CA GLN A 89 -2.95 8.64 -1.96
C GLN A 89 -3.16 7.20 -2.45
N TRP A 90 -4.29 6.96 -3.12
CA TRP A 90 -4.61 5.72 -3.82
C TRP A 90 -4.01 5.79 -5.22
N ILE A 91 -3.31 4.74 -5.63
CA ILE A 91 -2.64 4.65 -6.92
C ILE A 91 -2.96 3.27 -7.50
N GLU A 92 -3.68 3.23 -8.62
CA GLU A 92 -3.93 1.97 -9.33
C GLU A 92 -2.60 1.47 -9.92
N ILE A 93 -2.25 0.21 -9.64
CA ILE A 93 -1.00 -0.41 -10.08
C ILE A 93 -1.28 -1.67 -10.89
N ASP A 94 -0.44 -1.92 -11.89
CA ASP A 94 -0.45 -3.15 -12.66
C ASP A 94 0.33 -4.28 -11.94
N LYS A 95 0.24 -5.49 -12.48
CA LYS A 95 0.93 -6.67 -11.92
C LYS A 95 2.46 -6.53 -11.94
N GLU A 96 3.01 -5.80 -12.90
CA GLU A 96 4.46 -5.58 -13.01
C GLU A 96 4.96 -4.63 -11.91
N THR A 97 4.18 -3.60 -11.60
CA THR A 97 4.46 -2.68 -10.50
C THR A 97 4.26 -3.40 -9.17
N LEU A 98 3.21 -4.21 -9.05
CA LEU A 98 2.93 -5.01 -7.86
C LEU A 98 4.13 -5.89 -7.46
N SER A 99 4.74 -6.60 -8.40
CA SER A 99 5.90 -7.46 -8.09
C SER A 99 7.17 -6.71 -7.67
N LYS A 100 7.23 -5.39 -7.91
CA LYS A 100 8.35 -4.52 -7.48
C LYS A 100 8.11 -3.85 -6.12
N VAL A 101 6.85 -3.79 -5.67
CA VAL A 101 6.46 -3.13 -4.42
C VAL A 101 6.07 -4.10 -3.31
N ALA A 102 5.67 -5.33 -3.66
CA ALA A 102 5.31 -6.40 -2.74
C ALA A 102 6.52 -7.23 -2.29
#